data_AF-A0A1R3JBA5-F1
#
_entry.id   AF-A0A1R3JBA5-F1
#
_cell.length_a   1.000
_cell.length_b   1.000
_cell.length_c   1.000
_cell.angle_alpha   90.00
_cell.angle_beta   90.00
_cell.angle_gamma   90.00
#
_symmetry.space_group_name_H-M   'P 1'
#
loop_
_entity.id
_entity.type
_entity.pdbx_description
1 polymer ?
#
loop_
_entity_poly.entity_id
_entity_poly.type
_entity_poly.pdbx_seq_one_letter_code
_entity_poly.pdbx_strand_id
1 'polypeptide(L)'
;MVPTRNKGFLSNNRQENQVGKKFVYEPTEEWFEDRQKIKKALNLYRQLLPALEVEKNPDGRKKTGFALQIRAIKVLEQSGKLVNTSKQVGHVSGVKVGDEFNWKGELSIVGLHHDIQKGIDTMRMINGDILALSIVDSGRYDNLIGNAPGKLTYCGEGENPNVNGRKPKDQKLVGGNLALKNSMHYKMPVRVIRKIESFDNGYKFVYDGLYNVTKCLVERGKFGKFVYKFSLERIDGEQPDLDLNKRNKVEKYGKGKQKCTRTLY
;
A
#
# COMPACT_ATOMS: atom_id res chain seq x y z
N MET A 1 0.19 9.80 -48.84
CA MET A 1 0.08 8.55 -48.03
C MET A 1 0.60 8.83 -46.64
N VAL A 2 -0.28 8.88 -45.64
CA VAL A 2 0.06 8.89 -44.21
C VAL A 2 -0.97 7.97 -43.53
N PRO A 3 -0.57 6.87 -42.87
CA PRO A 3 -1.52 5.96 -42.26
C PRO A 3 -2.02 6.52 -40.92
N THR A 4 -3.32 6.75 -40.81
CA THR A 4 -4.03 7.00 -39.56
C THR A 4 -4.01 5.75 -38.69
N ARG A 5 -3.32 5.80 -37.55
CA ARG A 5 -3.31 4.72 -36.55
C ARG A 5 -4.49 4.91 -35.61
N ASN A 6 -5.57 4.20 -35.89
CA ASN A 6 -6.74 4.07 -35.03
C ASN A 6 -6.29 3.42 -33.70
N LYS A 7 -6.24 4.18 -32.61
CA LYS A 7 -6.15 3.61 -31.25
C LYS A 7 -7.55 3.60 -30.67
N GLY A 8 -8.17 2.41 -30.73
CA GLY A 8 -9.46 2.14 -30.10
C GLY A 8 -9.38 2.48 -28.61
N PHE A 9 -10.10 3.53 -28.23
CA PHE A 9 -10.45 3.81 -26.85
C PHE A 9 -11.51 2.78 -26.46
N LEU A 10 -11.13 1.76 -25.70
CA LEU A 10 -12.10 0.90 -25.02
C LEU A 10 -12.74 1.75 -23.90
N SER A 11 -13.91 2.32 -24.21
CA SER A 11 -14.77 3.03 -23.27
C SER A 11 -15.30 2.04 -22.24
N ASN A 12 -14.64 1.94 -21.08
CA ASN A 12 -15.19 1.23 -19.94
C ASN A 12 -16.21 2.13 -19.22
N ASN A 13 -17.50 1.97 -19.58
CA ASN A 13 -18.69 2.57 -18.94
C ASN A 13 -18.91 2.14 -17.46
N ARG A 14 -17.86 1.78 -16.72
CA ARG A 14 -17.92 1.32 -15.32
C ARG A 14 -17.56 2.38 -14.28
N GLN A 15 -17.16 3.59 -14.71
CA GLN A 15 -16.50 4.56 -13.82
C GLN A 15 -17.43 5.61 -13.19
N GLU A 16 -18.59 5.91 -13.79
CA GLU A 16 -19.57 6.84 -13.18
C GLU A 16 -20.49 6.16 -12.14
N ASN A 17 -20.59 4.81 -12.17
CA ASN A 17 -21.50 4.03 -11.32
C ASN A 17 -20.91 3.54 -9.98
N GLN A 18 -19.85 4.17 -9.46
CA GLN A 18 -19.23 3.75 -8.19
C GLN A 18 -19.59 4.64 -6.99
N VAL A 19 -20.19 5.81 -7.23
CA VAL A 19 -20.70 6.68 -6.15
C VAL A 19 -21.91 6.00 -5.52
N GLY A 20 -21.78 5.58 -4.25
CA GLY A 20 -22.85 4.87 -3.52
C GLY A 20 -22.86 3.34 -3.70
N LYS A 21 -21.90 2.75 -4.42
CA LYS A 21 -21.77 1.29 -4.52
C LYS A 21 -21.20 0.72 -3.22
N LYS A 22 -21.92 -0.22 -2.63
CA LYS A 22 -21.48 -0.94 -1.42
C LYS A 22 -20.28 -1.82 -1.76
N PHE A 23 -19.18 -1.75 -0.99
CA PHE A 23 -17.97 -2.54 -1.24
C PHE A 23 -17.99 -3.79 -0.36
N VAL A 24 -19.04 -4.61 -0.53
CA VAL A 24 -19.26 -5.80 0.31
C VAL A 24 -18.25 -6.89 -0.03
N TYR A 25 -17.63 -7.44 1.02
CA TYR A 25 -16.80 -8.63 0.92
C TYR A 25 -17.67 -9.90 0.89
N GLU A 26 -17.89 -10.46 -0.29
CA GLU A 26 -18.49 -11.79 -0.46
C GLU A 26 -17.59 -12.64 -1.39
N PRO A 27 -16.98 -13.73 -0.88
CA PRO A 27 -16.16 -14.60 -1.71
C PRO A 27 -17.00 -15.31 -2.78
N THR A 28 -16.73 -15.03 -4.04
CA THR A 28 -17.27 -15.75 -5.20
C THR A 28 -16.33 -16.89 -5.63
N GLU A 29 -16.76 -17.75 -6.55
CA GLU A 29 -15.87 -18.76 -7.16
C GLU A 29 -14.65 -18.10 -7.82
N GLU A 30 -14.87 -17.02 -8.58
CA GLU A 30 -13.82 -16.17 -9.17
C GLU A 30 -12.83 -15.66 -8.10
N TRP A 31 -13.33 -15.26 -6.92
CA TRP A 31 -12.48 -14.83 -5.82
C TRP A 31 -11.52 -15.94 -5.34
N PHE A 32 -12.00 -17.18 -5.26
CA PHE A 32 -11.14 -18.31 -4.87
C PHE A 32 -10.09 -18.62 -5.93
N GLU A 33 -10.45 -18.54 -7.21
CA GLU A 33 -9.49 -18.69 -8.31
C GLU A 33 -8.40 -17.62 -8.25
N ASP A 34 -8.79 -16.36 -8.08
CA ASP A 34 -7.86 -15.23 -7.96
C ASP A 34 -6.96 -15.38 -6.74
N ARG A 35 -7.49 -15.88 -5.61
CA ARG A 35 -6.68 -16.21 -4.44
C ARG A 35 -5.63 -17.28 -4.75
N GLN A 36 -5.95 -18.29 -5.56
CA GLN A 36 -4.97 -19.30 -5.98
C GLN A 36 -3.92 -18.71 -6.91
N LYS A 37 -4.31 -17.82 -7.85
CA LYS A 37 -3.38 -17.10 -8.72
C LYS A 37 -2.41 -16.24 -7.89
N ILE A 38 -2.93 -15.50 -6.90
CA ILE A 38 -2.13 -14.71 -5.94
C ILE A 38 -1.13 -15.59 -5.19
N LYS A 39 -1.58 -16.72 -4.62
CA LYS A 39 -0.69 -17.64 -3.90
C LYS A 39 0.44 -18.14 -4.78
N LYS A 40 0.14 -18.52 -6.03
CA LYS A 40 1.15 -18.95 -7.01
C LYS A 40 2.14 -17.83 -7.34
N ALA A 41 1.65 -16.62 -7.62
CA ALA A 41 2.50 -15.46 -7.92
C ALA A 41 3.43 -15.09 -6.75
N LEU A 42 2.92 -15.08 -5.52
CA LEU A 42 3.72 -14.83 -4.32
C LEU A 42 4.76 -15.92 -4.08
N ASN A 43 4.42 -17.19 -4.30
CA ASN A 43 5.38 -18.28 -4.16
C ASN A 43 6.54 -18.13 -5.16
N LEU A 44 6.21 -17.88 -6.44
CA LEU A 44 7.22 -17.62 -7.48
C LEU A 44 8.10 -16.42 -7.12
N TYR A 45 7.50 -15.32 -6.65
CA TYR A 45 8.25 -14.15 -6.20
C TYR A 45 9.24 -14.47 -5.09
N ARG A 46 8.78 -15.19 -4.05
CA ARG A 46 9.61 -15.56 -2.89
C ARG A 46 10.74 -16.51 -3.27
N GLN A 47 10.54 -17.38 -4.26
CA GLN A 47 11.58 -18.25 -4.82
C GLN A 47 12.58 -17.48 -5.69
N LEU A 48 12.13 -16.45 -6.42
CA LEU A 48 13.00 -15.61 -7.24
C LEU A 48 13.94 -14.72 -6.41
N LEU A 49 13.51 -14.24 -5.25
CA LEU A 49 14.33 -13.36 -4.41
C LEU A 49 15.72 -13.94 -4.09
N PRO A 50 15.87 -15.15 -3.49
CA PRO A 50 17.19 -15.71 -3.20
C PRO A 50 17.98 -16.06 -4.48
N ALA A 51 17.31 -16.53 -5.54
CA ALA A 51 17.98 -16.84 -6.81
C ALA A 51 18.63 -15.59 -7.42
N LEU A 52 17.91 -14.47 -7.43
CA LEU A 52 18.38 -13.19 -7.99
C LEU A 52 19.36 -12.45 -7.08
N GLU A 53 19.39 -12.76 -5.78
CA GLU A 53 20.34 -12.18 -4.81
C GLU A 53 21.75 -12.74 -5.00
N VAL A 54 21.87 -13.99 -5.46
CA VAL A 54 23.16 -14.64 -5.78
C VAL A 54 23.76 -14.09 -7.08
N GLU A 55 22.93 -13.63 -8.01
CA GLU A 55 23.36 -13.04 -9.28
C GLU A 55 24.02 -11.66 -9.08
N LYS A 56 25.30 -11.54 -9.44
CA LYS A 56 26.03 -10.27 -9.45
C LYS A 56 25.58 -9.38 -10.62
N ASN A 57 25.53 -8.08 -10.38
CA ASN A 57 25.43 -7.08 -11.44
C ASN A 57 26.72 -7.05 -12.29
N PRO A 58 26.70 -6.37 -13.46
CA PRO A 58 27.91 -6.11 -14.25
C PRO A 58 29.04 -5.40 -13.48
N ASP A 59 28.71 -4.66 -12.43
CA ASP A 59 29.67 -3.99 -11.53
C ASP A 59 30.20 -4.90 -10.39
N GLY A 60 29.82 -6.18 -10.39
CA GLY A 60 30.23 -7.18 -9.41
C GLY A 60 29.47 -7.15 -8.07
N ARG A 61 28.55 -6.20 -7.86
CA ARG A 61 27.78 -6.06 -6.60
C ARG A 61 26.49 -6.87 -6.63
N LYS A 62 26.06 -7.37 -5.47
CA LYS A 62 24.75 -8.02 -5.30
C LYS A 62 23.65 -6.96 -5.19
N LYS A 63 22.48 -7.21 -5.79
CA LYS A 63 21.28 -6.40 -5.50
C LYS A 63 20.62 -6.91 -4.24
N THR A 64 20.40 -6.03 -3.28
CA THR A 64 19.71 -6.35 -2.02
C THR A 64 18.51 -5.43 -1.81
N GLY A 65 17.64 -5.82 -0.89
CA GLY A 65 16.51 -5.01 -0.44
C GLY A 65 15.63 -4.52 -1.59
N PHE A 66 15.47 -3.20 -1.71
CA PHE A 66 14.54 -2.58 -2.67
C PHE A 66 14.89 -2.87 -4.14
N ALA A 67 16.17 -2.86 -4.51
CA ALA A 67 16.59 -3.11 -5.89
C ALA A 67 16.34 -4.57 -6.33
N LEU A 68 16.45 -5.51 -5.38
CA LEU A 68 16.14 -6.92 -5.59
C LEU A 68 14.64 -7.12 -5.84
N GLN A 69 13.79 -6.47 -5.04
CA GLN A 69 12.33 -6.52 -5.21
C GLN A 69 11.90 -6.05 -6.61
N ILE A 70 12.44 -4.91 -7.09
CA ILE A 70 12.17 -4.41 -8.45
C ILE A 70 12.55 -5.45 -9.50
N ARG A 71 13.73 -6.05 -9.38
CA ARG A 71 14.22 -7.05 -10.34
C ARG A 71 13.29 -8.25 -10.39
N ALA A 72 12.92 -8.80 -9.23
CA ALA A 72 12.03 -9.95 -9.13
C ALA A 72 10.63 -9.65 -9.70
N ILE A 73 10.06 -8.47 -9.42
CA ILE A 73 8.78 -8.04 -10.02
C ILE A 73 8.89 -7.98 -11.54
N LYS A 74 9.97 -7.41 -12.09
CA LYS A 74 10.19 -7.31 -13.53
C LYS A 74 10.30 -8.69 -14.20
N VAL A 75 10.93 -9.67 -13.55
CA VAL A 75 10.99 -11.05 -14.04
C VAL A 75 9.60 -11.69 -14.06
N LEU A 76 8.78 -11.46 -13.04
CA LEU A 76 7.38 -11.93 -13.02
C LEU A 76 6.52 -11.26 -14.09
N GLU A 77 6.74 -9.96 -14.33
CA GLU A 77 6.06 -9.21 -15.38
C GLU A 77 6.38 -9.78 -16.76
N GLN A 78 7.66 -9.97 -17.07
CA GLN A 78 8.12 -10.51 -18.35
C GLN A 78 7.66 -11.95 -18.60
N SER A 79 7.45 -12.72 -17.54
CA SER A 79 6.91 -14.09 -17.64
C SER A 79 5.38 -14.17 -17.60
N GLY A 80 4.68 -13.03 -17.57
CA GLY A 80 3.22 -12.98 -17.54
C GLY A 80 2.61 -13.57 -16.27
N LYS A 81 3.33 -13.51 -15.14
CA LYS A 81 2.92 -14.10 -13.85
C LYS A 81 2.42 -13.09 -12.83
N LEU A 82 2.36 -11.80 -13.17
CA LEU A 82 1.70 -10.80 -12.33
C LEU A 82 0.19 -11.01 -12.33
N VAL A 83 -0.44 -10.66 -11.21
CA VAL A 83 -1.89 -10.73 -11.00
C VAL A 83 -2.39 -9.34 -10.62
N ASN A 84 -3.69 -9.09 -10.80
CA ASN A 84 -4.34 -7.84 -10.39
C ASN A 84 -3.61 -6.57 -10.88
N THR A 85 -3.11 -6.59 -12.12
CA THR A 85 -2.27 -5.51 -12.69
C THR A 85 -3.05 -4.23 -13.00
N SER A 86 -4.38 -4.31 -13.04
CA SER A 86 -5.25 -3.16 -13.24
C SER A 86 -5.60 -2.51 -11.90
N LYS A 87 -5.39 -1.20 -11.84
CA LYS A 87 -5.76 -0.39 -10.67
C LYS A 87 -7.29 -0.36 -10.49
N GLN A 88 -7.74 -0.52 -9.25
CA GLN A 88 -9.15 -0.49 -8.88
C GLN A 88 -9.38 0.15 -7.50
N VAL A 89 -10.58 0.69 -7.30
CA VAL A 89 -11.09 1.20 -6.02
C VAL A 89 -11.69 0.04 -5.21
N GLY A 90 -11.59 0.12 -3.88
CA GLY A 90 -12.18 -0.89 -2.98
C GLY A 90 -11.30 -2.12 -2.77
N HIS A 91 -11.93 -3.26 -2.48
CA HIS A 91 -11.24 -4.54 -2.26
C HIS A 91 -10.58 -5.06 -3.54
N VAL A 92 -9.57 -5.91 -3.36
CA VAL A 92 -8.88 -6.61 -4.45
C VAL A 92 -9.30 -8.07 -4.42
N SER A 93 -9.76 -8.61 -5.56
CA SER A 93 -10.18 -10.00 -5.68
C SER A 93 -9.06 -10.96 -5.23
N GLY A 94 -9.45 -11.99 -4.47
CA GLY A 94 -8.54 -12.98 -3.88
C GLY A 94 -7.76 -12.53 -2.64
N VAL A 95 -7.84 -11.26 -2.23
CA VAL A 95 -7.21 -10.72 -1.02
C VAL A 95 -8.25 -10.49 0.06
N LYS A 96 -7.95 -10.88 1.31
CA LYS A 96 -8.82 -10.65 2.47
C LYS A 96 -8.18 -9.73 3.50
N VAL A 97 -9.01 -9.03 4.26
CA VAL A 97 -8.58 -8.30 5.46
C VAL A 97 -7.82 -9.26 6.39
N GLY A 98 -6.67 -8.81 6.90
CA GLY A 98 -5.76 -9.60 7.71
C GLY A 98 -4.74 -10.43 6.93
N ASP A 99 -4.78 -10.46 5.58
CA ASP A 99 -3.69 -11.08 4.81
C ASP A 99 -2.37 -10.33 5.05
N GLU A 100 -1.28 -11.09 5.19
CA GLU A 100 0.04 -10.61 5.59
C GLU A 100 1.08 -10.78 4.49
N PHE A 101 1.95 -9.79 4.37
CA PHE A 101 2.95 -9.68 3.32
C PHE A 101 4.31 -9.28 3.90
N ASN A 102 5.40 -9.80 3.34
CA ASN A 102 6.74 -9.52 3.87
C ASN A 102 7.30 -8.19 3.36
N TRP A 103 6.96 -7.82 2.13
CA TRP A 103 7.61 -6.73 1.41
C TRP A 103 6.59 -5.89 0.64
N LYS A 104 6.91 -4.60 0.41
CA LYS A 104 6.10 -3.76 -0.49
C LYS A 104 6.00 -4.35 -1.91
N GLY A 105 7.01 -5.09 -2.37
CA GLY A 105 6.92 -5.82 -3.63
C GLY A 105 5.80 -6.85 -3.66
N GLU A 106 5.52 -7.54 -2.55
CA GLU A 106 4.37 -8.46 -2.47
C GLU A 106 3.04 -7.71 -2.58
N LEU A 107 2.92 -6.52 -1.96
CA LEU A 107 1.72 -5.66 -2.08
C LEU A 107 1.44 -5.22 -3.52
N SER A 108 2.50 -4.96 -4.30
CA SER A 108 2.42 -4.59 -5.71
C SER A 108 2.00 -5.78 -6.56
N ILE A 109 2.58 -6.96 -6.32
CA ILE A 109 2.26 -8.19 -7.05
C ILE A 109 0.80 -8.61 -6.88
N VAL A 110 0.23 -8.44 -5.69
CA VAL A 110 -1.17 -8.79 -5.44
C VAL A 110 -2.17 -7.70 -5.82
N GLY A 111 -1.70 -6.51 -6.23
CA GLY A 111 -2.53 -5.37 -6.62
C GLY A 111 -3.11 -4.56 -5.45
N LEU A 112 -2.71 -4.84 -4.20
CA LEU A 112 -3.14 -4.05 -3.04
C LEU A 112 -2.61 -2.61 -3.10
N HIS A 113 -1.34 -2.46 -3.50
CA HIS A 113 -0.64 -1.18 -3.60
C HIS A 113 0.47 -1.26 -4.65
N HIS A 114 0.28 -0.61 -5.80
CA HIS A 114 1.16 -0.80 -6.97
C HIS A 114 2.50 -0.08 -6.80
N ASP A 115 2.52 1.07 -6.11
CA ASP A 115 3.73 1.88 -5.94
C ASP A 115 4.59 1.38 -4.75
N ILE A 116 5.64 0.62 -5.08
CA ILE A 116 6.55 0.06 -4.08
C ILE A 116 7.40 1.12 -3.34
N GLN A 117 7.49 2.35 -3.84
CA GLN A 117 8.27 3.43 -3.21
C GLN A 117 7.39 4.25 -2.28
N LYS A 118 6.29 4.77 -2.81
CA LYS A 118 5.44 5.75 -2.14
C LYS A 118 4.56 5.12 -1.07
N GLY A 119 4.11 5.99 -0.17
CA GLY A 119 3.12 5.64 0.85
C GLY A 119 1.70 5.66 0.29
N ILE A 120 1.42 6.43 -0.75
CA ILE A 120 0.09 6.64 -1.32
C ILE A 120 0.10 6.18 -2.78
N ASP A 121 -0.76 5.22 -3.12
CA ASP A 121 -0.99 4.80 -4.51
C ASP A 121 -2.20 5.56 -5.08
N THR A 122 -2.09 5.99 -6.34
CA THR A 122 -3.06 6.89 -6.96
C THR A 122 -3.52 6.40 -8.34
N MET A 123 -4.71 6.84 -8.74
CA MET A 123 -5.28 6.59 -10.05
C MET A 123 -5.92 7.86 -10.60
N ARG A 124 -5.74 8.11 -11.90
CA ARG A 124 -6.39 9.22 -12.61
C ARG A 124 -7.80 8.80 -13.03
N MET A 125 -8.78 9.65 -12.75
CA MET A 125 -10.17 9.54 -13.19
C MET A 125 -10.36 10.10 -14.61
N ILE A 126 -11.48 9.76 -15.25
CA ILE A 126 -11.84 10.28 -16.58
C ILE A 126 -11.95 11.81 -16.58
N ASN A 127 -12.51 12.39 -15.52
CA ASN A 127 -12.64 13.85 -15.37
C ASN A 127 -11.29 14.58 -15.14
N GLY A 128 -10.17 13.87 -15.13
CA GLY A 128 -8.83 14.42 -14.95
C GLY A 128 -8.32 14.42 -13.52
N ASP A 129 -9.20 14.24 -12.52
CA ASP A 129 -8.81 14.19 -11.11
C ASP A 129 -7.99 12.95 -10.77
N ILE A 130 -7.35 12.99 -9.61
CA ILE A 130 -6.64 11.85 -9.04
C ILE A 130 -7.31 11.39 -7.74
N LEU A 131 -7.42 10.08 -7.56
CA LEU A 131 -7.91 9.43 -6.35
C LEU A 131 -6.79 8.64 -5.68
N ALA A 132 -6.86 8.52 -4.36
CA ALA A 132 -6.01 7.61 -3.60
C ALA A 132 -6.69 6.25 -3.56
N LEU A 133 -5.98 5.20 -3.98
CA LEU A 133 -6.50 3.83 -3.95
C LEU A 133 -6.11 3.10 -2.66
N SER A 134 -4.88 3.33 -2.21
CA SER A 134 -4.32 2.68 -1.05
C SER A 134 -3.27 3.55 -0.38
N ILE A 135 -3.13 3.36 0.94
CA ILE A 135 -2.03 3.89 1.73
C ILE A 135 -1.30 2.77 2.46
N VAL A 136 0.02 2.93 2.57
CA VAL A 136 0.88 2.09 3.42
C VAL A 136 1.38 2.93 4.58
N ASP A 137 1.00 2.54 5.79
CA ASP A 137 1.58 3.04 7.02
C ASP A 137 2.80 2.19 7.41
N SER A 138 3.98 2.68 7.06
CA SER A 138 5.25 1.99 7.34
C SER A 138 6.01 2.54 8.55
N GLY A 139 5.38 3.40 9.36
CA GLY A 139 6.03 4.07 10.50
C GLY A 139 7.12 5.09 10.11
N ARG A 140 7.12 5.57 8.86
CA ARG A 140 8.11 6.58 8.40
C ARG A 140 7.75 8.00 8.83
N TYR A 141 6.47 8.25 9.10
CA TYR A 141 5.96 9.52 9.55
C TYR A 141 5.26 9.35 10.89
N ASP A 142 5.02 10.45 11.59
CA ASP A 142 4.27 10.48 12.85
C ASP A 142 2.77 10.27 12.59
N ASN A 143 2.43 9.07 12.11
CA ASN A 143 1.05 8.61 11.96
C ASN A 143 0.53 8.23 13.34
N LEU A 144 -0.70 8.64 13.64
CA LEU A 144 -1.31 8.39 14.93
C LEU A 144 -2.47 7.41 14.75
N ILE A 145 -2.44 6.34 15.53
CA ILE A 145 -3.60 5.46 15.66
C ILE A 145 -4.49 6.12 16.71
N GLY A 146 -5.76 6.36 16.38
CA GLY A 146 -6.70 6.97 17.31
C GLY A 146 -6.94 6.08 18.54
N ASN A 147 -7.44 6.68 19.62
CA ASN A 147 -7.78 5.94 20.84
C ASN A 147 -8.95 4.97 20.62
N ALA A 148 -9.79 5.22 19.62
CA ALA A 148 -10.87 4.32 19.20
C ALA A 148 -10.40 3.37 18.09
N PRO A 149 -10.85 2.10 18.08
CA PRO A 149 -10.65 1.19 16.96
C PRO A 149 -11.09 1.82 15.63
N GLY A 150 -10.41 1.47 14.54
CA GLY A 150 -10.79 1.94 13.21
C GLY A 150 -10.47 3.41 12.91
N LYS A 151 -9.79 4.15 13.79
CA LYS A 151 -9.36 5.54 13.51
C LYS A 151 -7.86 5.64 13.25
N LEU A 152 -7.49 6.31 12.16
CA LEU A 152 -6.11 6.54 11.75
C LEU A 152 -5.93 8.00 11.34
N THR A 153 -4.92 8.67 11.87
CA THR A 153 -4.43 9.95 11.37
C THR A 153 -3.16 9.70 10.56
N TYR A 154 -3.28 9.83 9.25
CA TYR A 154 -2.18 9.65 8.30
C TYR A 154 -1.53 10.98 7.94
N CYS A 155 -0.21 11.04 8.00
CA CYS A 155 0.58 12.17 7.56
C CYS A 155 0.79 12.10 6.05
N GLY A 156 0.50 13.19 5.35
CA GLY A 156 0.69 13.32 3.91
C GLY A 156 2.12 13.06 3.46
N GLU A 157 2.29 12.83 2.16
CA GLU A 157 3.61 12.66 1.56
C GLU A 157 4.37 13.99 1.46
N GLY A 158 5.69 13.90 1.62
CA GLY A 158 6.61 15.01 1.45
C GLY A 158 8.00 14.70 2.00
N GLU A 159 8.91 15.65 1.83
CA GLU A 159 10.31 15.56 2.26
C GLU A 159 10.42 15.16 3.75
N ASN A 160 11.04 14.02 4.05
CA ASN A 160 11.26 13.54 5.41
C ASN A 160 12.76 13.52 5.72
N PRO A 161 13.25 14.45 6.56
CA PRO A 161 14.67 14.51 6.92
C PRO A 161 15.19 13.20 7.52
N ASN A 162 14.36 12.48 8.29
CA ASN A 162 14.75 11.21 8.93
C ASN A 162 14.97 10.06 7.95
N VAL A 163 14.44 10.16 6.73
CA VAL A 163 14.53 9.08 5.73
C VAL A 163 15.54 9.42 4.65
N ASN A 164 15.57 10.68 4.20
CA ASN A 164 16.33 11.06 3.00
C ASN A 164 17.48 12.04 3.30
N GLY A 165 17.65 12.49 4.56
CA GLY A 165 18.66 13.49 4.96
C GLY A 165 18.43 14.90 4.36
N ARG A 166 17.33 15.09 3.62
CA ARG A 166 17.02 16.34 2.95
C ARG A 166 16.40 17.36 3.91
N LYS A 167 16.58 18.66 3.60
CA LYS A 167 16.03 19.75 4.40
C LYS A 167 14.50 19.65 4.49
N PRO A 168 13.91 19.84 5.68
CA PRO A 168 12.46 19.88 5.81
C PRO A 168 11.88 21.02 4.97
N LYS A 169 10.84 20.72 4.18
CA LYS A 169 10.05 21.69 3.41
C LYS A 169 8.57 21.48 3.68
N ASP A 170 7.81 22.55 3.63
CA ASP A 170 6.36 22.51 3.72
C ASP A 170 5.79 21.56 2.66
N GLN A 171 4.87 20.71 3.11
CA GLN A 171 4.16 19.83 2.20
C GLN A 171 3.26 20.64 1.27
N LYS A 172 3.09 20.12 0.06
CA LYS A 172 2.20 20.69 -0.95
C LYS A 172 0.98 19.79 -1.13
N LEU A 173 -0.17 20.39 -1.44
CA LEU A 173 -1.38 19.67 -1.80
C LEU A 173 -1.33 19.27 -3.28
N VAL A 174 -0.45 18.32 -3.60
CA VAL A 174 -0.26 17.75 -4.94
C VAL A 174 -0.06 16.24 -4.82
N GLY A 175 -0.08 15.51 -5.93
CA GLY A 175 0.20 14.08 -5.94
C GLY A 175 -0.68 13.29 -4.97
N GLY A 176 -0.08 12.47 -4.09
CA GLY A 176 -0.80 11.67 -3.11
C GLY A 176 -1.64 12.49 -2.12
N ASN A 177 -1.18 13.68 -1.72
CA ASN A 177 -1.93 14.54 -0.81
C ASN A 177 -3.21 15.07 -1.45
N LEU A 178 -3.11 15.50 -2.72
CA LEU A 178 -4.28 15.92 -3.49
C LEU A 178 -5.22 14.72 -3.72
N ALA A 179 -4.67 13.55 -4.02
CA ALA A 179 -5.44 12.33 -4.21
C ALA A 179 -6.24 11.92 -2.96
N LEU A 180 -5.67 12.04 -1.75
CA LEU A 180 -6.39 11.80 -0.49
C LEU A 180 -7.48 12.85 -0.26
N LYS A 181 -7.20 14.14 -0.53
CA LYS A 181 -8.23 15.19 -0.43
C LYS A 181 -9.38 14.98 -1.40
N ASN A 182 -9.09 14.56 -2.62
CA ASN A 182 -10.11 14.22 -3.61
C ASN A 182 -10.90 12.97 -3.19
N SER A 183 -10.24 11.97 -2.61
CA SER A 183 -10.95 10.77 -2.10
C SER A 183 -11.91 11.11 -0.97
N MET A 184 -11.55 12.08 -0.10
CA MET A 184 -12.46 12.66 0.88
C MET A 184 -13.66 13.34 0.21
N HIS A 185 -13.41 14.19 -0.79
CA HIS A 185 -14.47 14.92 -1.51
C HIS A 185 -15.46 13.99 -2.21
N TYR A 186 -14.95 12.99 -2.93
CA TYR A 186 -15.75 12.02 -3.67
C TYR A 186 -16.25 10.85 -2.81
N LYS A 187 -15.91 10.82 -1.51
CA LYS A 187 -16.23 9.72 -0.58
C LYS A 187 -15.80 8.35 -1.11
N MET A 188 -14.62 8.30 -1.72
CA MET A 188 -14.06 7.07 -2.27
C MET A 188 -13.25 6.34 -1.20
N PRO A 189 -13.43 5.01 -1.05
CA PRO A 189 -12.72 4.24 -0.04
C PRO A 189 -11.25 4.08 -0.40
N VAL A 190 -10.41 4.10 0.63
CA VAL A 190 -8.97 3.92 0.53
C VAL A 190 -8.58 2.65 1.28
N ARG A 191 -7.82 1.76 0.62
CA ARG A 191 -7.24 0.58 1.29
C ARG A 191 -6.14 1.02 2.26
N VAL A 192 -6.16 0.50 3.48
CA VAL A 192 -5.10 0.74 4.47
C VAL A 192 -4.28 -0.53 4.65
N ILE A 193 -2.96 -0.40 4.51
CA ILE A 193 -2.00 -1.47 4.78
C ILE A 193 -1.07 -0.98 5.90
N ARG A 194 -1.00 -1.71 7.01
CA ARG A 194 -0.18 -1.35 8.17
C ARG A 194 1.04 -2.24 8.30
N LYS A 195 2.19 -1.63 8.58
CA LYS A 195 3.38 -2.34 9.02
C LYS A 195 3.25 -2.65 10.51
N ILE A 196 3.20 -3.92 10.88
CA ILE A 196 3.19 -4.39 12.28
C ILE A 196 4.51 -5.08 12.61
N GLU A 197 4.95 -5.02 13.86
CA GLU A 197 6.07 -5.87 14.33
C GLU A 197 5.66 -7.35 14.20
N SER A 198 6.64 -8.21 14.01
CA SER A 198 6.44 -9.65 13.92
C SER A 198 7.69 -10.35 14.44
N PHE A 199 7.50 -11.43 15.20
CA PHE A 199 8.61 -12.17 15.81
C PHE A 199 9.59 -12.75 14.78
N ASP A 200 9.10 -13.22 13.64
CA ASP A 200 9.91 -14.02 12.71
C ASP A 200 10.73 -13.16 11.74
N ASN A 201 10.12 -12.11 11.19
CA ASN A 201 10.72 -11.28 10.12
C ASN A 201 10.99 -9.83 10.55
N GLY A 202 10.88 -9.54 11.86
CA GLY A 202 10.91 -8.19 12.42
C GLY A 202 9.63 -7.39 12.14
N TYR A 203 8.99 -7.56 10.97
CA TYR A 203 7.71 -6.94 10.65
C TYR A 203 6.93 -7.67 9.55
N LYS A 204 5.63 -7.37 9.44
CA LYS A 204 4.74 -7.72 8.32
C LYS A 204 3.95 -6.50 7.87
N PHE A 205 3.58 -6.46 6.59
CA PHE A 205 2.53 -5.57 6.09
C PHE A 205 1.21 -6.32 6.12
N VAL A 206 0.20 -5.76 6.76
CA VAL A 206 -1.12 -6.38 6.91
C VAL A 206 -2.17 -5.51 6.28
N TYR A 207 -3.02 -6.11 5.45
CA TYR A 207 -4.17 -5.41 4.90
C TYR A 207 -5.24 -5.19 5.97
N ASP A 208 -5.42 -3.95 6.39
CA ASP A 208 -6.28 -3.56 7.52
C ASP A 208 -7.74 -3.32 7.11
N GLY A 209 -7.97 -3.15 5.81
CA GLY A 209 -9.29 -2.96 5.23
C GLY A 209 -9.49 -1.64 4.50
N LEU A 210 -10.75 -1.27 4.29
CA LEU A 210 -11.19 -0.04 3.64
C LEU A 210 -11.53 1.04 4.66
N TYR A 211 -11.14 2.27 4.32
CA TYR A 211 -11.33 3.45 5.15
C TYR A 211 -11.85 4.60 4.31
N ASN A 212 -12.67 5.46 4.90
CA ASN A 212 -13.03 6.76 4.35
C ASN A 212 -12.11 7.83 4.93
N VAL A 213 -11.65 8.74 4.08
CA VAL A 213 -10.99 9.97 4.56
C VAL A 213 -12.08 10.92 5.03
N THR A 214 -12.06 11.28 6.31
CA THR A 214 -13.12 12.09 6.95
C THR A 214 -12.70 13.52 7.21
N LYS A 215 -11.39 13.79 7.31
CA LYS A 215 -10.86 15.13 7.57
C LYS A 215 -9.51 15.33 6.90
N CYS A 216 -9.24 16.57 6.49
CA CYS A 216 -7.94 17.03 6.02
C CYS A 216 -7.57 18.33 6.76
N LEU A 217 -6.43 18.32 7.43
CA LEU A 217 -5.89 19.45 8.22
C LEU A 217 -4.48 19.79 7.76
N VAL A 218 -4.08 21.04 7.96
CA VAL A 218 -2.70 21.49 7.81
C VAL A 218 -2.19 21.92 9.18
N GLU A 219 -1.10 21.31 9.62
CA GLU A 219 -0.54 21.53 10.95
C GLU A 219 0.99 21.66 10.88
N ARG A 220 1.59 22.20 11.94
CA ARG A 220 3.05 22.29 12.05
C ARG A 220 3.60 20.97 12.59
N GLY A 221 4.41 20.28 11.79
CA GLY A 221 5.01 19.00 12.16
C GLY A 221 6.28 19.13 13.01
N LYS A 222 6.87 17.97 13.38
CA LYS A 222 8.06 17.83 14.25
C LYS A 222 9.28 18.69 13.86
N PHE A 223 9.38 19.10 12.59
CA PHE A 223 10.48 19.91 12.05
C PHE A 223 10.08 21.36 11.75
N GLY A 224 9.00 21.88 12.34
CA GLY A 224 8.54 23.26 12.13
C GLY A 224 7.95 23.54 10.74
N LYS A 225 7.83 22.53 9.88
CA LYS A 225 7.21 22.62 8.56
C LYS A 225 5.72 22.32 8.59
N PHE A 226 4.97 22.87 7.65
CA PHE A 226 3.58 22.49 7.42
C PHE A 226 3.49 21.07 6.84
N VAL A 227 2.59 20.28 7.42
CA VAL A 227 2.25 18.92 6.99
C VAL A 227 0.74 18.78 6.86
N TYR A 228 0.30 18.00 5.88
CA TYR A 228 -1.10 17.59 5.77
C TYR A 228 -1.35 16.39 6.68
N LYS A 229 -2.42 16.44 7.46
CA LYS A 229 -2.92 15.34 8.27
C LYS A 229 -4.30 14.94 7.75
N PHE A 230 -4.45 13.65 7.45
CA PHE A 230 -5.70 13.07 6.99
C PHE A 230 -6.25 12.16 8.09
N SER A 231 -7.46 12.44 8.56
CA SER A 231 -8.18 11.50 9.43
C SER A 231 -8.91 10.50 8.56
N LEU A 232 -8.73 9.22 8.86
CA LEU A 232 -9.36 8.10 8.21
C LEU A 232 -10.15 7.30 9.22
N GLU A 233 -11.36 6.92 8.85
CA GLU A 233 -12.23 6.05 9.64
C GLU A 233 -12.55 4.79 8.85
N ARG A 234 -12.40 3.65 9.52
CA ARG A 234 -12.66 2.33 8.94
C ARG A 234 -14.14 2.23 8.58
N ILE A 235 -14.42 1.60 7.44
CA ILE A 235 -15.80 1.36 7.02
C ILE A 235 -16.35 0.18 7.83
N ASP A 236 -17.37 0.43 8.65
CA ASP A 236 -17.98 -0.59 9.50
C ASP A 236 -18.95 -1.50 8.71
N GLY A 237 -19.18 -2.72 9.20
CA GLY A 237 -20.23 -3.63 8.69
C GLY A 237 -19.99 -4.28 7.33
N GLU A 238 -18.96 -3.89 6.58
CA GLU A 238 -18.67 -4.40 5.22
C GLU A 238 -17.39 -5.26 5.15
N GLN A 239 -16.70 -5.43 6.28
CA GLN A 239 -15.42 -6.14 6.36
C GLN A 239 -15.21 -6.75 7.75
N PRO A 240 -14.46 -7.87 7.86
CA PRO A 240 -14.22 -8.53 9.15
C PRO A 240 -13.59 -7.60 10.17
N ASP A 241 -13.93 -7.76 11.45
CA ASP A 241 -13.25 -7.05 12.52
C ASP A 241 -11.78 -7.47 12.61
N LEU A 242 -10.90 -6.48 12.63
CA LEU A 242 -9.47 -6.67 12.76
C LEU A 242 -8.91 -5.60 13.69
N ASP A 243 -8.48 -6.03 14.88
CA ASP A 243 -7.82 -5.15 15.84
C ASP A 243 -6.32 -5.42 15.88
N LEU A 244 -5.56 -4.82 14.96
CA LEU A 244 -4.09 -4.93 14.98
C LEU A 244 -3.47 -4.22 16.19
N ASN A 245 -4.21 -3.37 16.91
CA ASN A 245 -3.68 -2.69 18.10
C ASN A 245 -3.55 -3.67 19.27
N LYS A 246 -4.46 -4.65 19.38
CA LYS A 246 -4.34 -5.76 20.34
C LYS A 246 -3.14 -6.65 20.04
N ARG A 247 -2.88 -6.99 18.76
CA ARG A 247 -1.70 -7.77 18.35
C ARG A 247 -0.40 -7.11 18.82
N ASN A 248 -0.22 -5.83 18.53
CA ASN A 248 0.99 -5.09 18.95
C ASN A 248 1.16 -5.02 20.49
N LYS A 249 0.08 -5.03 21.28
CA LYS A 249 0.17 -5.04 22.76
C LYS A 249 0.60 -6.41 23.28
N VAL A 250 -0.02 -7.50 22.83
CA VAL A 250 0.33 -8.87 23.25
C VAL A 250 1.82 -9.14 22.99
N GLU A 251 2.33 -8.72 21.83
CA GLU A 251 3.74 -8.91 21.48
C GLU A 251 4.70 -8.03 22.31
N LYS A 252 4.28 -6.83 22.74
CA LYS A 252 5.07 -5.99 23.64
C LYS A 252 5.12 -6.54 25.07
N TYR A 253 4.04 -7.14 25.58
CA TYR A 253 4.03 -7.75 26.92
C TYR A 253 4.85 -9.06 26.99
N GLY A 254 5.11 -9.72 25.86
CA GLY A 254 6.05 -10.85 25.76
C GLY A 254 7.54 -10.46 25.80
N LYS A 255 7.89 -9.17 25.73
CA LYS A 255 9.28 -8.66 25.80
C LYS A 255 9.81 -8.64 27.26
N GLY A 256 9.94 -9.82 27.85
CA GLY A 256 10.88 -10.05 28.95
C GLY A 256 12.31 -10.10 28.41
N LYS A 257 13.11 -9.07 28.71
CA LYS A 257 14.56 -8.89 28.46
C LYS A 257 15.29 -10.05 27.73
N GLN A 258 15.46 -9.94 26.42
CA GLN A 258 16.66 -10.44 25.75
C GLN A 258 17.22 -9.36 24.83
N LYS A 259 18.32 -8.75 25.27
CA LYS A 259 19.19 -7.92 24.42
C LYS A 259 19.82 -8.86 23.39
N CYS A 260 19.37 -8.79 22.15
CA CYS A 260 20.10 -9.37 21.04
C CYS A 260 20.77 -8.24 20.26
N THR A 261 22.04 -8.01 20.57
CA THR A 261 22.98 -7.28 19.73
C THR A 261 23.14 -8.02 18.41
N ARG A 262 22.87 -7.37 17.27
CA ARG A 262 23.52 -7.82 16.03
C ARG A 262 23.84 -6.69 15.07
N THR A 263 25.14 -6.67 14.82
CA THR A 263 26.00 -5.92 13.91
C THR A 263 25.44 -5.84 12.49
N LEU A 264 25.55 -4.65 11.91
CA LEU A 264 25.36 -4.36 10.49
C LEU A 264 26.49 -5.01 9.68
N TYR A 265 26.15 -5.86 8.72
CA TYR A 265 26.91 -6.10 7.49
C TYR A 265 25.93 -6.25 6.33
#